data_AF-A0A9D7RVI9-F1
#
_entry.id   AF-A0A9D7RVI9-F1
#
_cell.length_a   1.000
_cell.length_b   1.000
_cell.length_c   1.000
_cell.angle_alpha   90.00
_cell.angle_beta   90.00
_cell.angle_gamma   90.00
#
_symmetry.space_group_name_H-M   'P 1'
#
loop_
_entity.id
_entity.type
_entity.pdbx_description
1 polymer ?
#
loop_
_entity_poly.entity_id
_entity_poly.type
_entity_poly.pdbx_seq_one_letter_code
_entity_poly.pdbx_strand_id
1 'polypeptide(L)'
;MKHIMAFVLLSFLCVFTLPVSAHKIDKERLAEIKKEQIERDIRYLCDRTEYLENQVRKENRANHAQSAKRVDRDYLPKLKKAARHGDFDLWNMIHQDYMSARKSALANDKKAYEAKQAKKKENPWYREPVNH
;
A
#
# COMPACT_ATOMS: atom_id res chain seq x y z
N MET A 1 41.66 15.46 -54.14
CA MET A 1 41.27 16.07 -52.85
C MET A 1 39.77 16.43 -52.70
N LYS A 2 38.95 16.45 -53.76
CA LYS A 2 37.51 16.82 -53.67
C LYS A 2 36.56 15.72 -53.12
N HIS A 3 36.95 14.44 -53.18
CA HIS A 3 36.08 13.33 -52.76
C HIS A 3 36.05 13.07 -51.24
N ILE A 4 37.02 13.60 -50.49
CA ILE A 4 37.14 13.36 -49.04
C ILE A 4 36.13 14.20 -48.25
N MET A 5 35.85 15.45 -48.67
CA MET A 5 34.85 16.31 -47.99
C MET A 5 33.41 15.80 -48.13
N ALA A 6 33.07 15.15 -49.25
CA ALA A 6 31.73 14.61 -49.47
C ALA A 6 31.41 13.43 -48.54
N PHE A 7 32.41 12.59 -48.23
CA PHE A 7 32.23 11.43 -47.34
C PHE A 7 32.01 11.84 -45.88
N VAL A 8 32.64 12.93 -45.42
CA VAL A 8 32.48 13.44 -44.05
C VAL A 8 31.08 14.05 -43.84
N LEU A 9 30.56 14.77 -44.84
CA LEU A 9 29.20 15.33 -44.79
C LEU A 9 28.12 14.23 -44.84
N LEU A 10 28.32 13.20 -45.66
CA LEU A 10 27.38 12.08 -45.78
C LEU A 10 27.29 11.25 -44.49
N SER A 11 28.41 11.08 -43.78
CA SER A 11 28.45 10.34 -42.51
C SER A 11 27.82 11.13 -41.35
N PHE A 12 27.94 12.45 -41.32
CA PHE A 12 27.19 13.29 -40.36
C PHE A 12 25.66 13.22 -40.57
N LEU A 13 25.19 13.18 -41.82
CA LEU A 13 23.76 13.05 -42.15
C LEU A 13 23.17 11.67 -41.78
N CYS A 14 23.94 10.59 -41.90
CA CYS A 14 23.50 9.26 -41.48
C CYS A 14 23.38 9.10 -39.96
N VAL A 15 24.25 9.75 -39.17
CA VAL A 15 24.21 9.64 -37.70
C VAL A 15 23.02 10.42 -37.10
N PHE A 16 22.61 11.54 -37.71
CA PHE A 16 21.48 12.34 -37.21
C PHE A 16 20.09 11.85 -37.65
N THR A 17 19.99 11.03 -38.70
CA THR A 17 18.70 10.50 -39.19
C THR A 17 18.30 9.15 -38.58
N LEU A 18 19.25 8.40 -38.02
CA LEU A 18 18.98 7.10 -37.39
C LEU A 18 18.33 7.12 -35.98
N PRO A 19 18.49 8.12 -35.10
CA PRO A 19 17.87 8.05 -33.77
C PRO A 19 16.38 8.45 -33.76
N VAL A 20 15.86 9.05 -34.84
CA VAL A 20 14.46 9.55 -34.88
C VAL A 20 13.47 8.44 -35.24
N SER A 21 13.88 7.45 -36.03
CA SER A 21 13.01 6.35 -36.48
C SER A 21 12.83 5.25 -35.43
N ALA A 22 13.71 5.16 -34.43
CA ALA A 22 13.56 4.26 -33.28
C ALA A 22 12.58 4.80 -32.22
N HIS A 23 12.09 6.05 -32.38
CA HIS A 23 11.23 6.72 -31.42
C HIS A 23 9.77 6.89 -31.91
N LYS A 24 9.33 6.02 -32.82
CA LYS A 24 7.90 5.78 -33.06
C LYS A 24 7.50 4.50 -32.35
N ILE A 25 7.55 4.52 -31.02
CA ILE A 25 6.77 3.56 -30.24
C ILE A 25 5.31 3.87 -30.58
N ASP A 26 4.65 2.94 -31.27
CA ASP A 26 3.23 3.07 -31.60
C ASP A 26 2.46 3.42 -30.33
N LYS A 27 1.71 4.52 -30.36
CA LYS A 27 0.93 5.00 -29.21
C LYS A 27 0.01 3.91 -28.65
N GLU A 28 -0.40 2.97 -29.50
CA GLU A 28 -1.17 1.77 -29.16
C GLU A 28 -0.37 0.81 -28.27
N ARG A 29 0.87 0.46 -28.62
CA ARG A 29 1.76 -0.34 -27.77
C ARG A 29 2.06 0.35 -26.44
N LEU A 30 2.23 1.67 -26.44
CA LEU A 30 2.44 2.43 -25.20
C LEU A 30 1.19 2.43 -24.30
N ALA A 31 -0.01 2.47 -24.88
CA ALA A 31 -1.27 2.37 -24.15
C ALA A 31 -1.47 0.97 -23.56
N GLU A 32 -1.13 -0.08 -24.30
CA GLU A 32 -1.18 -1.48 -23.84
C GLU A 32 -0.25 -1.72 -22.65
N ILE A 33 1.01 -1.28 -22.73
CA ILE A 33 1.98 -1.41 -21.62
C ILE A 33 1.49 -0.67 -20.37
N LYS A 34 0.94 0.53 -20.53
CA LYS A 34 0.38 1.30 -19.39
C LYS A 34 -0.82 0.59 -18.78
N LYS A 35 -1.68 -0.01 -19.58
CA LYS A 35 -2.84 -0.78 -19.11
C LYS A 35 -2.39 -2.00 -18.29
N GLU A 36 -1.44 -2.78 -18.80
CA GLU A 36 -0.89 -3.94 -18.09
C GLU A 36 -0.25 -3.52 -16.76
N GLN A 37 0.46 -2.38 -16.74
CA GLN A 37 1.01 -1.83 -15.50
C GLN A 37 -0.08 -1.55 -14.47
N ILE A 38 -1.14 -0.83 -14.84
CA ILE A 38 -2.27 -0.52 -13.95
C ILE A 38 -2.93 -1.79 -13.40
N GLU A 39 -3.12 -2.82 -14.23
CA GLU A 39 -3.72 -4.08 -13.80
C GLU A 39 -2.83 -4.84 -12.80
N ARG A 40 -1.52 -4.88 -13.03
CA ARG A 40 -0.54 -5.47 -12.09
C ARG A 40 -0.54 -4.73 -10.77
N ASP A 41 -0.60 -3.41 -10.83
CA ASP A 41 -0.61 -2.52 -9.69
C ASP A 41 -1.86 -2.68 -8.82
N ILE A 42 -3.04 -2.71 -9.43
CA ILE A 42 -4.31 -3.02 -8.75
C ILE A 42 -4.22 -4.37 -8.05
N ARG A 43 -3.73 -5.40 -8.74
CA ARG A 43 -3.58 -6.75 -8.17
C ARG A 43 -2.67 -6.73 -6.95
N TYR A 44 -1.50 -6.13 -7.09
CA TYR A 44 -0.52 -5.99 -6.02
C TYR A 44 -1.10 -5.31 -4.77
N LEU A 45 -1.81 -4.19 -4.95
CA LEU A 45 -2.45 -3.47 -3.83
C LEU A 45 -3.59 -4.28 -3.19
N CYS A 46 -4.37 -5.01 -3.98
CA CYS A 46 -5.42 -5.89 -3.48
C CYS A 46 -4.83 -7.01 -2.60
N ASP A 47 -3.83 -7.72 -3.10
CA ASP A 47 -3.15 -8.80 -2.38
C ASP A 47 -2.52 -8.30 -1.08
N ARG A 48 -1.86 -7.13 -1.13
CA ARG A 48 -1.25 -6.51 0.05
C ARG A 48 -2.29 -6.12 1.11
N THR A 49 -3.45 -5.62 0.67
CA THR A 49 -4.57 -5.30 1.57
C THR A 49 -5.16 -6.56 2.19
N GLU A 50 -5.36 -7.63 1.41
CA GLU A 50 -5.86 -8.90 1.92
C GLU A 50 -4.91 -9.54 2.94
N TYR A 51 -3.61 -9.53 2.64
CA TYR A 51 -2.58 -9.99 3.56
C TYR A 51 -2.66 -9.25 4.91
N LEU A 52 -2.79 -7.93 4.86
CA LEU A 52 -2.94 -7.09 6.04
C LEU A 52 -4.19 -7.45 6.85
N GLU A 53 -5.35 -7.62 6.21
CA GLU A 53 -6.58 -8.04 6.88
C GLU A 53 -6.44 -9.38 7.60
N ASN A 54 -5.76 -10.34 6.96
CA ASN A 54 -5.54 -11.65 7.54
C ASN A 54 -4.61 -11.59 8.76
N GLN A 55 -3.56 -10.76 8.73
CA GLN A 55 -2.70 -10.52 9.89
C GLN A 55 -3.48 -9.90 11.05
N VAL A 56 -4.27 -8.88 10.75
CA VAL A 56 -5.09 -8.16 11.73
C VAL A 56 -6.12 -9.09 12.37
N ARG A 57 -6.77 -9.95 11.58
CA ARG A 57 -7.72 -10.94 12.08
C ARG A 57 -7.06 -11.91 13.07
N LYS A 58 -5.83 -12.35 12.81
CA LYS A 58 -5.07 -13.22 13.72
C LYS A 58 -4.74 -12.50 15.02
N GLU A 59 -4.22 -11.28 14.94
CA GLU A 59 -3.86 -10.48 16.13
C GLU A 59 -5.08 -10.13 17.00
N ASN A 60 -6.21 -9.80 16.39
CA ASN A 60 -7.45 -9.46 17.10
C ASN A 60 -8.06 -10.64 17.86
N ARG A 61 -7.80 -11.88 17.41
CA ARG A 61 -8.19 -13.10 18.13
C ARG A 61 -7.30 -13.33 19.34
N ALA A 62 -6.01 -13.04 19.24
CA ALA A 62 -5.05 -13.25 20.33
C ALA A 62 -5.16 -12.21 21.46
N ASN A 63 -5.41 -10.94 21.14
CA ASN A 63 -5.19 -9.83 22.07
C ASN A 63 -6.45 -9.23 22.71
N HIS A 64 -7.65 -9.73 22.42
CA HIS A 64 -8.92 -9.11 22.83
C HIS A 64 -8.99 -7.59 22.53
N ALA A 65 -8.33 -7.14 21.46
CA ALA A 65 -8.06 -5.73 21.17
C ALA A 65 -9.29 -4.99 20.62
N GLN A 66 -10.20 -4.59 21.51
CA GLN A 66 -11.46 -3.93 21.15
C GLN A 66 -11.26 -2.58 20.46
N SER A 67 -10.31 -1.77 20.93
CA SER A 67 -10.02 -0.46 20.33
C SER A 67 -9.38 -0.64 18.96
N ALA A 68 -8.43 -1.57 18.81
CA ALA A 68 -7.81 -1.86 17.51
C ALA A 68 -8.85 -2.32 16.48
N LYS A 69 -9.81 -3.17 16.87
CA LYS A 69 -10.93 -3.60 16.00
C LYS A 69 -11.78 -2.44 15.48
N ARG A 70 -11.89 -1.33 16.22
CA ARG A 70 -12.60 -0.14 15.72
C ARG A 70 -11.79 0.54 14.62
N VAL A 71 -10.49 0.74 14.84
CA VAL A 71 -9.58 1.29 13.82
C VAL A 71 -9.58 0.43 12.57
N ASP A 72 -9.49 -0.90 12.71
CA ASP A 72 -9.53 -1.83 11.58
C ASP A 72 -10.80 -1.67 10.73
N ARG A 73 -11.97 -1.53 11.38
CA ARG A 73 -13.25 -1.30 10.70
C ARG A 73 -13.30 0.01 9.93
N ASP A 74 -12.66 1.06 10.44
CA ASP A 74 -12.69 2.39 9.85
C ASP A 74 -11.73 2.53 8.65
N TYR A 75 -10.61 1.78 8.63
CA TYR A 75 -9.53 1.94 7.64
C TYR A 75 -9.47 0.84 6.58
N LEU A 76 -9.72 -0.44 6.91
CA LEU A 76 -9.59 -1.54 5.94
C LEU A 76 -10.48 -1.37 4.70
N PRO A 77 -11.76 -0.92 4.81
CA PRO A 77 -12.57 -0.65 3.62
C PRO A 77 -12.00 0.45 2.73
N LYS A 78 -11.35 1.46 3.32
CA LYS A 78 -10.74 2.58 2.58
C LYS A 78 -9.50 2.10 1.80
N LEU A 79 -8.66 1.27 2.42
CA LEU A 79 -7.52 0.62 1.76
C LEU A 79 -7.99 -0.25 0.60
N LYS A 80 -9.03 -1.07 0.79
CA LYS A 80 -9.62 -1.88 -0.28
C LYS A 80 -10.13 -1.03 -1.44
N LYS A 81 -10.77 0.09 -1.13
CA LYS A 81 -11.27 1.01 -2.16
C LYS A 81 -10.10 1.62 -2.96
N ALA A 82 -9.08 2.14 -2.29
CA ALA A 82 -7.89 2.68 -2.96
C ALA A 82 -7.17 1.62 -3.82
N ALA A 83 -7.01 0.40 -3.29
CA ALA A 83 -6.41 -0.72 -4.00
C ALA A 83 -7.16 -1.08 -5.29
N ARG A 84 -8.50 -1.15 -5.25
CA ARG A 84 -9.34 -1.44 -6.42
C ARG A 84 -9.22 -0.40 -7.54
N HIS A 85 -8.87 0.84 -7.20
CA HIS A 85 -8.67 1.92 -8.17
C HIS A 85 -7.22 2.07 -8.62
N GLY A 86 -6.28 1.28 -8.07
CA GLY A 86 -4.86 1.40 -8.38
C GLY A 86 -4.24 2.70 -7.85
N ASP A 87 -4.88 3.33 -6.87
CA ASP A 87 -4.43 4.60 -6.31
C ASP A 87 -3.37 4.34 -5.21
N PHE A 88 -2.10 4.26 -5.62
CA PHE A 88 -0.98 3.97 -4.72
C PHE A 88 -0.77 5.03 -3.65
N ASP A 89 -0.82 6.31 -4.04
CA ASP A 89 -0.52 7.41 -3.13
C ASP A 89 -1.59 7.47 -2.04
N LEU A 90 -2.85 7.36 -2.43
CA LEU A 90 -3.96 7.28 -1.49
C LEU A 90 -3.86 6.02 -0.61
N TRP A 91 -3.55 4.86 -1.20
CA TRP A 91 -3.38 3.62 -0.44
C TRP A 91 -2.27 3.75 0.60
N ASN A 92 -1.12 4.30 0.22
CA ASN A 92 0.03 4.46 1.09
C ASN A 92 -0.23 5.47 2.22
N MET A 93 -0.88 6.59 1.92
CA MET A 93 -1.30 7.58 2.92
C MET A 93 -2.26 6.95 3.95
N ILE A 94 -3.32 6.30 3.48
CA ILE A 94 -4.29 5.61 4.36
C ILE A 94 -3.58 4.51 5.17
N HIS A 95 -2.64 3.78 4.57
CA HIS A 95 -1.90 2.70 5.24
C HIS A 95 -1.02 3.24 6.36
N GLN A 96 -0.33 4.36 6.16
CA GLN A 96 0.48 4.99 7.20
C GLN A 96 -0.37 5.47 8.39
N ASP A 97 -1.45 6.19 8.10
CA ASP A 97 -2.40 6.63 9.12
C ASP A 97 -3.00 5.46 9.89
N TYR A 98 -3.36 4.40 9.17
CA TYR A 98 -3.87 3.16 9.73
C TYR A 98 -2.85 2.51 10.68
N MET A 99 -1.61 2.30 10.25
CA MET A 99 -0.57 1.68 11.06
C MET A 99 -0.27 2.49 12.32
N SER A 100 -0.28 3.82 12.22
CA SER A 100 -0.11 4.73 13.35
C SER A 100 -1.28 4.63 14.34
N ALA A 101 -2.51 4.78 13.86
CA ALA A 101 -3.73 4.72 14.69
C ALA A 101 -3.86 3.36 15.39
N ARG A 102 -3.56 2.28 14.67
CA ARG A 102 -3.64 0.92 15.21
C ARG A 102 -2.61 0.66 16.29
N LYS A 103 -1.36 1.11 16.11
CA LYS A 103 -0.31 1.01 17.14
C LYS A 103 -0.74 1.69 18.45
N SER A 104 -1.34 2.87 18.34
CA SER A 104 -1.88 3.60 19.50
C SER A 104 -3.03 2.84 20.18
N ALA A 105 -3.98 2.34 19.38
CA ALA A 105 -5.11 1.57 19.90
C ALA A 105 -4.68 0.29 20.63
N LEU A 106 -3.72 -0.45 20.08
CA LEU A 106 -3.15 -1.64 20.71
C LEU A 106 -2.45 -1.31 22.04
N ALA A 107 -1.73 -0.19 22.11
CA ALA A 107 -1.10 0.26 23.35
C ALA A 107 -2.13 0.57 24.45
N ASN A 108 -3.26 1.18 24.08
CA ASN A 108 -4.36 1.46 25.01
C ASN A 108 -5.06 0.19 25.48
N ASP A 109 -5.35 -0.75 24.57
CA ASP A 109 -5.94 -2.04 24.91
C ASP A 109 -5.04 -2.82 25.89
N LYS A 110 -3.71 -2.80 25.67
CA LYS A 110 -2.74 -3.41 26.58
C LYS A 110 -2.76 -2.78 27.98
N LYS A 111 -2.70 -1.45 28.07
CA LYS A 111 -2.77 -0.72 29.35
C LYS A 111 -4.07 -1.01 30.10
N ALA A 112 -5.20 -1.03 29.38
CA ALA A 112 -6.50 -1.35 29.97
C ALA A 112 -6.53 -2.79 30.50
N TYR A 113 -5.96 -3.75 29.79
CA TYR A 113 -5.85 -5.13 30.25
C TYR A 113 -4.97 -5.28 31.49
N GLU A 114 -3.79 -4.65 31.51
CA GLU A 114 -2.88 -4.66 32.66
C GLU A 114 -3.53 -4.08 33.92
N ALA A 115 -4.28 -2.97 33.77
CA ALA A 115 -5.03 -2.38 34.87
C ALA A 115 -6.11 -3.31 35.43
N LYS A 116 -6.81 -4.06 34.57
CA LYS A 116 -7.81 -5.06 34.99
C LYS A 116 -7.14 -6.22 35.74
N GLN A 117 -6.00 -6.69 35.25
CA GLN A 117 -5.23 -7.75 35.91
C GLN A 117 -4.68 -7.32 37.28
N ALA A 118 -4.23 -6.07 37.42
CA ALA A 118 -3.77 -5.53 38.70
C ALA A 118 -4.91 -5.50 39.74
N LYS A 119 -6.09 -4.98 39.38
CA LYS A 119 -7.26 -4.96 40.27
C LYS A 119 -7.69 -6.35 40.73
N LYS A 120 -7.60 -7.35 39.86
CA LYS A 120 -7.92 -8.75 40.20
C LYS A 120 -6.91 -9.36 41.17
N LYS A 121 -5.63 -8.96 41.10
CA LYS A 121 -4.60 -9.38 42.06
C LYS A 121 -4.80 -8.73 43.43
N GLU A 122 -5.15 -7.44 43.45
CA GLU A 122 -5.43 -6.70 44.68
C GLU A 122 -6.71 -7.20 45.38
N ASN A 123 -7.74 -7.54 44.60
CA ASN A 123 -8.98 -8.09 45.11
C ASN A 123 -9.43 -9.30 44.27
N PRO A 124 -9.20 -10.54 44.75
CA PRO A 124 -9.60 -11.76 44.06
C PRO A 124 -11.11 -11.87 43.80
N TRP A 125 -11.94 -11.16 44.57
CA TRP A 125 -13.39 -11.11 44.42
C TRP A 125 -13.87 -10.00 43.49
N TYR A 126 -12.97 -9.19 42.92
CA TYR A 126 -13.32 -8.16 41.95
C TYR A 126 -13.97 -8.79 40.72
N ARG A 127 -15.22 -8.38 40.44
CA ARG A 127 -15.93 -8.68 39.20
C ARG A 127 -15.95 -7.43 38.35
N GLU A 128 -15.55 -7.57 37.10
CA GLU A 128 -15.57 -6.47 36.16
C GLU A 128 -17.02 -6.04 35.89
N PRO A 129 -17.34 -4.74 35.92
CA PRO A 129 -18.69 -4.27 35.61
C PRO A 129 -19.05 -4.66 34.17
N VAL A 130 -20.22 -5.29 34.01
CA VAL A 130 -20.78 -5.63 32.70
C VAL A 130 -21.32 -4.34 32.08
N ASN A 131 -20.64 -3.82 31.06
CA ASN A 131 -21.18 -2.71 30.26
C ASN A 131 -22.28 -3.27 29.35
N HIS A 132 -23.52 -2.83 29.58
CA HIS A 132 -24.65 -3.02 28.68
C HIS A 132 -24.66 -1.98 27.56
#